data_AF-A0A258M8J2-F1
#
_entry.id   AF-A0A258M8J2-F1
#
_cell.length_a   1.000
_cell.length_b   1.000
_cell.length_c   1.000
_cell.angle_alpha   90.00
_cell.angle_beta   90.00
_cell.angle_gamma   90.00
#
_symmetry.space_group_name_H-M   'P 1'
#
loop_
_entity.id
_entity.type
_entity.pdbx_description
1 polymer ?
#
loop_
_entity_poly.entity_id
_entity_poly.type
_entity_poly.pdbx_seq_one_letter_code
_entity_poly.pdbx_strand_id
1 'polypeptide(L)'
;MNSNSKLPEIRKEAFVKAREKLSLSAKDLGGMACLSHHQISQMENGESSFFYGAQNKFTAAKKVAKLLNLSDEEAFNYGTQTPAKVIEVPELEEPAKKEEPKEVEPIKANAQEIPFAAASEVSKPASPKKLFLWLSVLAALVFSAINLRTLFFADKPEEIIAVKEEIIEPAPVVNPAEPGPIAPAAVAAVVVAPAVTDEASTACPVEESIISYKPDAPRKAADMVYVQVKSKQVICVGDASGKLQNKMVEPGVGASFYGKPPFKVLTAGLNQVDVFFQGLKVRLSNPNSKALILEASEVLAPAVDRTDSQLR
;
A
#
# COMPACT_ATOMS: atom_id res chain seq x y z
N MET A 1 -3.89 8.18 24.43
CA MET A 1 -5.30 7.82 24.65
C MET A 1 -5.76 7.00 23.44
N ASN A 2 -5.77 5.66 23.55
CA ASN A 2 -6.19 4.79 22.44
C ASN A 2 -7.63 4.36 22.69
N SER A 3 -8.59 5.11 22.16
CA SER A 3 -9.98 4.65 22.07
C SER A 3 -10.06 3.55 21.01
N ASN A 4 -10.09 2.29 21.45
CA ASN A 4 -10.42 1.12 20.62
C ASN A 4 -11.93 1.13 20.32
N SER A 5 -12.39 2.11 19.56
CA SER A 5 -13.74 2.09 19.00
C SER A 5 -13.76 1.05 17.88
N LYS A 6 -14.43 -0.08 18.12
CA LYS A 6 -14.60 -1.16 17.15
C LYS A 6 -15.30 -0.60 15.91
N LEU A 7 -14.62 -0.67 14.76
CA LEU A 7 -15.15 -0.16 13.51
C LEU A 7 -16.38 -0.96 13.05
N PRO A 8 -17.38 -0.29 12.45
CA PRO A 8 -18.52 -0.96 11.86
C PRO A 8 -18.10 -1.91 10.74
N GLU A 9 -18.80 -3.03 10.61
CA GLU A 9 -18.56 -3.98 9.54
C GLU A 9 -19.24 -3.51 8.25
N ILE A 10 -18.55 -3.61 7.12
CA ILE A 10 -19.05 -3.18 5.81
C ILE A 10 -19.97 -4.27 5.26
N ARG A 11 -21.21 -3.91 4.89
CA ARG A 11 -22.16 -4.81 4.25
C ARG A 11 -21.83 -4.98 2.76
N LYS A 12 -20.93 -5.90 2.49
CA LYS A 12 -20.38 -6.22 1.16
C LYS A 12 -21.45 -6.31 0.07
N GLU A 13 -22.52 -7.05 0.33
CA GLU A 13 -23.60 -7.31 -0.63
C GLU A 13 -24.38 -6.03 -0.95
N ALA A 14 -24.49 -5.10 -0.01
CA ALA A 14 -25.17 -3.82 -0.23
C ALA A 14 -24.40 -2.96 -1.24
N PHE A 15 -23.07 -2.93 -1.15
CA PHE A 15 -22.21 -2.21 -2.10
C PHE A 15 -22.31 -2.81 -3.50
N VAL A 16 -22.26 -4.15 -3.63
CA VAL A 16 -22.41 -4.84 -4.93
C VAL A 16 -23.77 -4.51 -5.55
N LYS A 17 -24.86 -4.69 -4.80
CA LYS A 17 -26.22 -4.45 -5.29
C LYS A 17 -26.46 -3.00 -5.68
N ALA A 18 -25.97 -2.04 -4.90
CA ALA A 18 -26.14 -0.62 -5.21
C ALA A 18 -25.32 -0.21 -6.44
N ARG A 19 -24.10 -0.75 -6.59
CA ARG A 19 -23.28 -0.53 -7.79
C ARG A 19 -23.98 -1.07 -9.04
N GLU A 20 -24.49 -2.29 -8.98
CA GLU A 20 -25.21 -2.93 -10.09
C GLU A 20 -26.53 -2.23 -10.41
N LYS A 21 -27.25 -1.72 -9.40
CA LYS A 21 -28.47 -0.91 -9.58
C LYS A 21 -28.21 0.36 -10.38
N LEU A 22 -27.00 0.92 -10.29
CA LEU A 22 -26.56 2.09 -11.06
C LEU A 22 -25.86 1.71 -12.37
N SER A 23 -25.83 0.42 -12.74
CA SER A 23 -25.14 -0.10 -13.93
C SER A 23 -23.65 0.28 -14.01
N LEU A 24 -22.99 0.44 -12.86
CA LEU A 24 -21.57 0.81 -12.79
C LEU A 24 -20.69 -0.45 -12.73
N SER A 25 -19.60 -0.47 -13.48
CA SER A 25 -18.54 -1.45 -13.21
C SER A 25 -17.73 -1.04 -11.98
N ALA A 26 -17.07 -1.99 -11.32
CA ALA A 26 -16.19 -1.67 -10.19
C ALA A 26 -14.99 -0.79 -10.61
N LYS A 27 -14.64 -0.76 -11.91
CA LYS A 27 -13.63 0.16 -12.45
C LYS A 27 -14.19 1.58 -12.55
N ASP A 28 -15.41 1.75 -13.03
CA ASP A 28 -16.06 3.06 -13.16
C ASP A 28 -16.30 3.68 -11.78
N LEU A 29 -16.83 2.89 -10.84
CA LEU A 29 -17.01 3.32 -9.45
C LEU A 29 -15.68 3.69 -8.80
N GLY A 30 -14.61 2.93 -9.07
CA GLY A 30 -13.26 3.27 -8.64
C GLY A 30 -12.81 4.63 -9.19
N GLY A 31 -13.01 4.87 -10.48
CA GLY A 31 -12.75 6.17 -11.11
C GLY A 31 -13.51 7.32 -10.45
N MET A 32 -14.80 7.14 -10.16
CA MET A 32 -15.63 8.14 -9.49
C MET A 32 -15.21 8.40 -8.03
N ALA A 33 -14.77 7.36 -7.33
CA ALA A 33 -14.37 7.44 -5.92
C ALA A 33 -12.89 7.84 -5.71
N CYS A 34 -12.12 8.01 -6.80
CA CYS A 34 -10.66 8.13 -6.76
C CYS A 34 -9.99 6.93 -6.04
N LEU A 35 -10.51 5.73 -6.27
CA LEU A 35 -10.03 4.47 -5.71
C LEU A 35 -9.63 3.50 -6.83
N SER A 36 -8.74 2.56 -6.55
CA SER A 36 -8.42 1.52 -7.52
C SER A 36 -9.56 0.50 -7.65
N HIS A 37 -9.66 -0.14 -8.82
CA HIS A 37 -10.62 -1.24 -9.02
C HIS A 37 -10.44 -2.37 -7.98
N HIS A 38 -9.20 -2.64 -7.57
CA HIS A 38 -8.91 -3.62 -6.52
C HIS A 38 -9.46 -3.18 -5.16
N GLN A 39 -9.36 -1.90 -4.79
CA GLN A 39 -9.93 -1.39 -3.55
C GLN A 39 -11.45 -1.54 -3.51
N ILE A 40 -12.14 -1.25 -4.62
CA ILE A 40 -13.59 -1.47 -4.74
C ILE A 40 -13.92 -2.97 -4.59
N SER A 41 -13.22 -3.83 -5.33
CA SER A 41 -13.43 -5.29 -5.26
C SER A 41 -13.22 -5.84 -3.84
N GLN A 42 -12.24 -5.29 -3.10
CA GLN A 42 -11.96 -5.68 -1.73
C GLN A 42 -13.01 -5.20 -0.71
N MET A 43 -13.69 -4.09 -1.00
CA MET A 43 -14.86 -3.69 -0.23
C MET A 43 -16.03 -4.65 -0.46
N GLU A 44 -16.20 -5.12 -1.70
CA GLU A 44 -17.27 -6.03 -2.12
C GLU A 44 -17.05 -7.50 -1.75
N ASN A 45 -15.80 -7.96 -1.54
CA ASN A 45 -15.50 -9.33 -1.11
C ASN A 45 -15.09 -9.42 0.39
N GLY A 46 -14.71 -8.30 1.00
CA GLY A 46 -14.31 -8.21 2.41
C GLY A 46 -12.82 -8.27 2.68
N GLU A 47 -11.97 -8.50 1.70
CA GLU A 47 -10.52 -8.47 1.85
C GLU A 47 -9.99 -7.06 2.17
N SER A 48 -8.75 -6.93 2.61
CA SER A 48 -8.20 -5.62 3.01
C SER A 48 -6.75 -5.38 2.57
N SER A 49 -6.18 -6.19 1.68
CA SER A 49 -4.76 -6.08 1.32
C SER A 49 -4.39 -4.79 0.57
N PHE A 50 -5.33 -4.16 -0.15
CA PHE A 50 -5.15 -2.87 -0.84
C PHE A 50 -5.50 -1.66 0.04
N PHE A 51 -5.80 -1.87 1.31
CA PHE A 51 -6.03 -0.82 2.29
C PHE A 51 -4.93 -0.83 3.35
N TYR A 52 -4.42 0.34 3.72
CA TYR A 52 -3.43 0.49 4.80
C TYR A 52 -3.96 0.12 6.20
N GLY A 53 -5.22 -0.31 6.31
CA GLY A 53 -5.86 -0.73 7.57
C GLY A 53 -7.39 -0.63 7.50
N ALA A 54 -8.06 -1.20 8.50
CA ALA A 54 -9.53 -1.22 8.57
C ALA A 54 -10.15 0.18 8.63
N GLN A 55 -9.52 1.14 9.31
CA GLN A 55 -9.98 2.53 9.37
C GLN A 55 -10.00 3.18 7.98
N ASN A 56 -8.93 2.99 7.21
CA ASN A 56 -8.82 3.54 5.87
C ASN A 56 -9.84 2.91 4.91
N LYS A 57 -10.07 1.60 5.07
CA LYS A 57 -11.13 0.88 4.35
C LYS A 57 -12.51 1.44 4.69
N PHE A 58 -12.81 1.67 5.97
CA PHE A 58 -14.08 2.24 6.41
C PHE A 58 -14.29 3.67 5.88
N THR A 59 -13.28 4.54 5.96
CA THR A 59 -13.37 5.90 5.41
C THR A 59 -13.56 5.90 3.89
N ALA A 60 -12.86 5.03 3.16
CA ALA A 60 -13.09 4.84 1.73
C ALA A 60 -14.51 4.33 1.46
N ALA A 61 -14.98 3.37 2.25
CA ALA A 61 -16.33 2.83 2.12
C ALA A 61 -17.41 3.87 2.36
N LYS A 62 -17.24 4.80 3.30
CA LYS A 62 -18.18 5.92 3.49
C LYS A 62 -18.28 6.81 2.26
N LYS A 63 -17.17 7.06 1.56
CA LYS A 63 -17.17 7.84 0.31
C LYS A 63 -17.92 7.10 -0.80
N VAL A 64 -17.66 5.80 -0.95
CA VAL A 64 -18.31 4.98 -1.96
C VAL A 64 -19.81 4.83 -1.67
N ALA A 65 -20.21 4.67 -0.41
CA ALA A 65 -21.63 4.59 -0.03
C ALA A 65 -22.40 5.84 -0.48
N LYS A 66 -21.82 7.03 -0.28
CA LYS A 66 -22.40 8.29 -0.75
C LYS A 66 -22.56 8.34 -2.27
N LEU A 67 -21.58 7.85 -3.03
CA LEU A 67 -21.66 7.79 -4.50
C LEU A 67 -22.72 6.79 -4.98
N LEU A 68 -22.94 5.72 -4.22
CA LEU A 68 -23.95 4.70 -4.50
C LEU A 68 -25.34 5.05 -3.96
N ASN A 69 -25.51 6.21 -3.31
CA ASN A 69 -26.72 6.60 -2.60
C ASN A 69 -27.19 5.56 -1.57
N LEU A 70 -26.24 4.89 -0.90
CA LEU A 70 -26.48 4.02 0.24
C LEU A 70 -26.44 4.84 1.52
N SER A 71 -27.43 4.66 2.41
CA SER A 71 -27.38 5.24 3.75
C SER A 71 -26.31 4.55 4.62
N ASP A 72 -25.86 5.21 5.68
CA ASP A 72 -24.86 4.64 6.59
C ASP A 72 -25.40 3.37 7.29
N GLU A 73 -26.70 3.28 7.54
CA GLU A 73 -27.37 2.12 8.15
C GLU A 73 -27.51 0.93 7.19
N GLU A 74 -27.59 1.20 5.89
CA GLU A 74 -27.63 0.19 4.84
C GLU A 74 -26.23 -0.31 4.46
N ALA A 75 -25.23 0.57 4.52
CA ALA A 75 -23.86 0.29 4.16
C ALA A 75 -23.05 -0.39 5.28
N PHE A 76 -23.37 -0.10 6.55
CA PHE A 76 -22.56 -0.53 7.68
C PHE A 76 -23.37 -1.21 8.78
N ASN A 77 -22.79 -2.26 9.38
CA ASN A 77 -23.30 -2.90 10.58
C ASN A 77 -22.51 -2.39 11.80
N TYR A 78 -23.16 -1.55 12.60
CA TYR A 78 -22.57 -0.98 13.82
C TYR A 78 -22.56 -1.97 15.00
N GLY A 79 -23.22 -3.14 14.88
CA GLY A 79 -23.41 -4.10 15.96
C GLY A 79 -24.28 -3.54 17.09
N THR A 80 -24.32 -4.21 18.25
CA THR A 80 -25.01 -3.75 19.48
C THR A 80 -24.38 -2.49 20.11
N GLN A 81 -23.64 -1.71 19.33
CA GLN A 81 -23.23 -0.37 19.72
C GLN A 81 -24.47 0.51 19.64
N THR A 82 -25.12 0.66 20.79
CA THR A 82 -26.08 1.73 21.06
C THR A 82 -25.56 3.01 20.42
N PRO A 83 -26.35 3.72 19.59
CA PRO A 83 -25.87 4.91 18.93
C PRO A 83 -25.41 5.91 19.99
N ALA A 84 -24.10 6.14 20.08
CA ALA A 84 -23.56 7.25 20.81
C ALA A 84 -24.09 8.51 20.12
N LYS A 85 -25.14 9.04 20.74
CA LYS A 85 -25.72 10.37 20.59
C LYS A 85 -24.87 11.28 19.70
N VAL A 86 -25.46 11.59 18.54
CA VAL A 86 -25.12 12.73 17.69
C VAL A 86 -24.70 13.90 18.58
N ILE A 87 -23.42 14.27 18.55
CA ILE A 87 -23.00 15.58 19.03
C ILE A 87 -23.42 16.54 17.93
N GLU A 88 -24.60 17.12 18.15
CA GLU A 88 -25.04 18.36 17.52
C GLU A 88 -23.93 19.40 17.65
N VAL A 89 -23.48 19.92 16.51
CA VAL A 89 -22.82 21.22 16.44
C VAL A 89 -23.91 22.21 15.99
N PRO A 90 -24.03 23.39 16.63
CA PRO A 90 -25.30 24.10 16.75
C PRO A 90 -25.76 24.72 15.43
N GLU A 91 -27.02 24.47 15.11
CA GLU A 91 -27.84 25.22 14.17
C GLU A 91 -28.14 26.60 14.80
N LEU A 92 -27.56 27.65 14.23
CA LEU A 92 -27.90 29.05 14.53
C LEU A 92 -29.00 29.49 13.56
N GLU A 93 -30.21 29.46 14.10
CA GLU A 93 -31.34 30.38 13.94
C GLU A 93 -31.73 30.85 12.51
N GLU A 94 -32.89 30.32 12.12
CA GLU A 94 -33.91 30.83 11.20
C GLU A 94 -34.25 32.35 11.36
N PRO A 95 -34.90 33.01 10.38
CA PRO A 95 -36.36 32.86 10.33
C PRO A 95 -36.99 32.79 8.93
N ALA A 96 -37.75 31.71 8.72
CA ALA A 96 -39.18 31.70 8.41
C ALA A 96 -39.76 32.85 7.54
N LYS A 97 -40.28 32.45 6.36
CA LYS A 97 -41.63 32.86 5.95
C LYS A 97 -42.33 31.81 5.06
N LYS A 98 -43.15 30.99 5.73
CA LYS A 98 -44.49 30.47 5.37
C LYS A 98 -45.04 30.85 3.97
N GLU A 99 -45.43 29.85 3.18
CA GLU A 99 -46.84 29.54 2.87
C GLU A 99 -46.97 28.24 2.03
N GLU A 100 -47.98 27.44 2.37
CA GLU A 100 -48.34 26.12 1.82
C GLU A 100 -49.54 26.28 0.83
N PRO A 101 -50.20 25.21 0.32
CA PRO A 101 -50.17 24.78 -1.08
C PRO A 101 -51.50 24.98 -1.83
N LYS A 102 -51.48 24.91 -3.18
CA LYS A 102 -52.67 24.51 -3.97
C LYS A 102 -52.32 23.64 -5.17
N GLU A 103 -52.81 22.41 -5.09
CA GLU A 103 -53.16 21.48 -6.16
C GLU A 103 -54.15 22.11 -7.17
N VAL A 104 -54.03 21.81 -8.47
CA VAL A 104 -55.04 21.26 -9.41
C VAL A 104 -54.41 21.12 -10.82
N GLU A 105 -54.60 19.96 -11.46
CA GLU A 105 -54.21 19.56 -12.84
C GLU A 105 -55.03 20.28 -13.98
N PRO A 106 -55.13 19.77 -15.24
CA PRO A 106 -54.18 19.89 -16.36
C PRO A 106 -54.83 20.48 -17.64
N ILE A 107 -54.08 21.14 -18.55
CA ILE A 107 -54.60 21.40 -19.92
C ILE A 107 -53.54 21.19 -21.02
N LYS A 108 -54.00 20.40 -22.00
CA LYS A 108 -53.50 19.96 -23.31
C LYS A 108 -52.67 20.95 -24.16
N ALA A 109 -51.68 20.33 -24.83
CA ALA A 109 -51.33 20.41 -26.25
C ALA A 109 -51.36 21.77 -26.98
N ASN A 110 -50.20 22.16 -27.54
CA ASN A 110 -50.17 22.47 -28.97
C ASN A 110 -48.79 22.17 -29.58
N ALA A 111 -48.85 21.52 -30.74
CA ALA A 111 -47.74 21.27 -31.63
C ALA A 111 -47.42 22.54 -32.43
N GLN A 112 -46.15 22.78 -32.72
CA GLN A 112 -45.77 23.55 -33.89
C GLN A 112 -44.47 23.00 -34.47
N GLU A 113 -44.63 22.29 -35.59
CA GLU A 113 -43.61 22.00 -36.59
C GLU A 113 -43.06 23.30 -37.16
N ILE A 114 -41.79 23.36 -37.60
CA ILE A 114 -41.37 23.50 -39.02
C ILE A 114 -39.84 23.12 -39.14
N PRO A 115 -39.24 22.93 -40.34
CA PRO A 115 -38.44 21.74 -40.65
C PRO A 115 -36.99 22.06 -41.07
N PHE A 116 -36.12 21.07 -41.21
CA PHE A 116 -35.18 21.05 -42.34
C PHE A 116 -34.57 19.67 -42.56
N ALA A 117 -34.57 19.27 -43.83
CA ALA A 117 -34.06 18.02 -44.34
C ALA A 117 -32.51 18.00 -44.37
N ALA A 118 -31.94 16.84 -44.08
CA ALA A 118 -30.78 16.33 -44.79
C ALA A 118 -30.72 14.81 -44.63
N ALA A 119 -30.90 14.11 -45.75
CA ALA A 119 -30.72 12.68 -45.88
C ALA A 119 -29.27 12.27 -45.58
N SER A 120 -29.08 11.12 -44.96
CA SER A 120 -27.85 10.34 -45.06
C SER A 120 -28.19 8.86 -44.88
N GLU A 121 -27.54 8.06 -45.72
CA GLU A 121 -28.00 6.77 -46.19
C GLU A 121 -27.85 5.65 -45.15
N VAL A 122 -28.84 4.77 -45.11
CA VAL A 122 -28.82 3.51 -44.39
C VAL A 122 -27.90 2.54 -45.13
N SER A 123 -26.70 2.31 -44.58
CA SER A 123 -25.84 1.20 -44.99
C SER A 123 -26.00 0.03 -44.01
N LYS A 124 -26.36 -1.14 -44.56
CA LYS A 124 -26.50 -2.41 -43.83
C LYS A 124 -25.12 -2.90 -43.35
N PRO A 125 -24.92 -3.29 -42.08
CA PRO A 125 -23.69 -3.94 -41.68
C PRO A 125 -23.70 -5.44 -42.04
N ALA A 126 -22.71 -5.85 -42.81
CA ALA A 126 -22.40 -7.26 -43.06
C ALA A 126 -22.02 -7.97 -41.75
N SER A 127 -22.49 -9.20 -41.59
CA SER A 127 -22.37 -10.01 -40.37
C SER A 127 -20.92 -10.24 -39.89
N PRO A 128 -20.63 -10.18 -38.57
CA PRO A 128 -19.28 -10.25 -38.01
C PRO A 128 -18.66 -11.67 -37.92
N LYS A 129 -19.30 -12.70 -38.49
CA LYS A 129 -18.90 -14.11 -38.28
C LYS A 129 -17.49 -14.46 -38.78
N LYS A 130 -16.94 -13.72 -39.74
CA LYS A 130 -15.58 -13.98 -40.27
C LYS A 130 -14.46 -13.37 -39.43
N LEU A 131 -14.73 -12.31 -38.66
CA LEU A 131 -13.73 -11.70 -37.77
C LEU A 131 -13.47 -12.59 -36.54
N PHE A 132 -14.52 -13.19 -35.98
CA PHE A 132 -14.40 -14.13 -34.86
C PHE A 132 -13.66 -15.42 -35.25
N LEU A 133 -13.80 -15.90 -36.49
CA LEU A 133 -13.05 -17.05 -36.98
C LEU A 133 -11.54 -16.77 -37.05
N TRP A 134 -11.13 -15.60 -37.53
CA TRP A 134 -9.72 -15.20 -37.54
C TRP A 134 -9.16 -15.01 -36.12
N LEU A 135 -9.94 -14.41 -35.21
CA LEU A 135 -9.52 -14.24 -33.81
C LEU A 135 -9.34 -15.60 -33.11
N SER A 136 -10.20 -16.58 -33.39
CA SER A 136 -10.10 -17.94 -32.83
C SER A 136 -8.87 -18.69 -33.34
N VAL A 137 -8.51 -18.56 -34.63
CA VAL A 137 -7.31 -19.19 -35.19
C VAL A 137 -6.05 -18.57 -34.60
N LEU A 138 -6.02 -17.24 -34.42
CA LEU A 138 -4.90 -16.54 -33.79
C LEU A 138 -4.74 -16.97 -32.31
N ALA A 139 -5.84 -17.08 -31.57
CA ALA A 139 -5.83 -17.54 -30.18
C ALA A 139 -5.33 -18.99 -30.06
N ALA A 140 -5.72 -19.89 -30.96
CA ALA A 140 -5.24 -21.27 -30.99
C ALA A 140 -3.73 -21.38 -31.25
N LEU A 141 -3.18 -20.53 -32.13
CA LEU A 141 -1.74 -20.49 -32.40
C LEU A 141 -0.94 -20.01 -31.19
N VAL A 142 -1.42 -18.99 -30.48
CA VAL A 142 -0.77 -18.49 -29.25
C VAL A 142 -0.86 -19.53 -28.13
N PHE A 143 -2.02 -20.17 -27.95
CA PHE A 143 -2.18 -21.23 -26.96
C PHE A 143 -1.28 -22.44 -27.25
N SER A 144 -1.14 -22.81 -28.52
CA SER A 144 -0.19 -23.84 -28.97
C SER A 144 1.25 -23.43 -28.65
N ALA A 145 1.67 -22.20 -28.99
CA ALA A 145 3.03 -21.73 -28.69
C ALA A 145 3.35 -21.70 -27.19
N ILE A 146 2.37 -21.40 -26.33
CA ILE A 146 2.55 -21.37 -24.87
C ILE A 146 2.63 -22.79 -24.29
N ASN A 147 1.71 -23.68 -24.67
CA ASN A 147 1.68 -25.07 -24.14
C ASN A 147 2.74 -25.98 -24.77
N LEU A 148 3.23 -25.65 -25.97
CA LEU A 148 4.29 -26.42 -26.62
C LEU A 148 5.68 -25.97 -26.13
N ARG A 149 5.85 -24.69 -25.72
CA ARG A 149 7.09 -24.22 -25.08
C ARG A 149 7.43 -24.98 -23.80
N THR A 150 6.45 -25.42 -23.02
CA THR A 150 6.71 -26.20 -21.81
C THR A 150 7.19 -27.63 -22.11
N LEU A 151 6.94 -28.15 -23.32
CA LEU A 151 7.43 -29.46 -23.75
C LEU A 151 8.83 -29.42 -24.40
N PHE A 152 9.25 -28.26 -24.92
CA PHE A 152 10.56 -28.09 -25.58
C PHE A 152 11.65 -27.46 -24.69
N PHE A 153 11.31 -27.05 -23.47
CA PHE A 153 12.27 -26.60 -22.46
C PHE A 153 12.16 -27.47 -21.19
N ALA A 154 12.24 -28.79 -21.38
CA ALA A 154 12.65 -29.67 -20.31
C ALA A 154 14.08 -29.27 -19.90
N ASP A 155 14.20 -28.84 -18.65
CA ASP A 155 15.43 -28.39 -17.99
C ASP A 155 16.64 -29.23 -18.41
N LYS A 156 17.65 -28.54 -18.95
CA LYS A 156 19.01 -29.08 -18.95
C LYS A 156 19.47 -29.04 -17.49
N PRO A 157 19.66 -30.18 -16.81
CA PRO A 157 20.10 -30.18 -15.43
C PRO A 157 21.49 -29.57 -15.33
N GLU A 158 21.63 -28.77 -14.28
CA GLU A 158 22.81 -28.03 -13.86
C GLU A 158 24.08 -28.89 -13.90
N GLU A 159 25.10 -28.39 -14.59
CA GLU A 159 26.46 -28.89 -14.45
C GLU A 159 27.02 -28.31 -13.14
N ILE A 160 26.78 -29.07 -12.07
CA ILE A 160 27.37 -28.88 -10.75
C ILE A 160 28.87 -29.14 -10.92
N ILE A 161 29.66 -28.07 -11.07
CA ILE A 161 31.12 -28.15 -11.03
C ILE A 161 31.49 -28.54 -9.59
N ALA A 162 31.73 -29.84 -9.43
CA ALA A 162 32.45 -30.40 -8.31
C ALA A 162 33.89 -29.86 -8.30
N VAL A 163 34.16 -28.86 -7.45
CA VAL A 163 35.52 -28.52 -7.04
C VAL A 163 35.60 -28.61 -5.52
N LYS A 164 36.01 -29.82 -5.11
CA LYS A 164 37.00 -30.08 -4.08
C LYS A 164 36.72 -29.48 -2.69
N GLU A 165 35.96 -30.26 -1.94
CA GLU A 165 36.07 -30.43 -0.50
C GLU A 165 37.55 -30.56 -0.08
N GLU A 166 38.11 -29.50 0.51
CA GLU A 166 39.35 -29.57 1.26
C GLU A 166 39.00 -29.81 2.73
N ILE A 167 38.98 -31.09 3.04
CA ILE A 167 39.08 -31.69 4.37
C ILE A 167 40.27 -31.06 5.10
N ILE A 168 39.99 -30.22 6.09
CA ILE A 168 40.92 -30.03 7.21
C ILE A 168 40.45 -30.97 8.31
N GLU A 169 41.15 -32.09 8.36
CA GLU A 169 41.17 -33.09 9.41
C GLU A 169 41.79 -32.49 10.69
N PRO A 170 41.10 -32.44 11.83
CA PRO A 170 41.78 -32.43 13.11
C PRO A 170 41.83 -33.87 13.62
N ALA A 171 43.00 -34.49 13.50
CA ALA A 171 43.30 -35.74 14.18
C ALA A 171 43.21 -35.56 15.72
N PRO A 172 42.92 -36.64 16.48
CA PRO A 172 42.38 -36.58 17.83
C PRO A 172 43.43 -36.86 18.93
N VAL A 173 42.93 -36.95 20.17
CA VAL A 173 43.57 -37.42 21.42
C VAL A 173 44.35 -36.30 22.13
N VAL A 174 43.96 -35.81 23.32
CA VAL A 174 43.98 -36.50 24.63
C VAL A 174 42.88 -35.97 25.57
N ASN A 175 42.10 -36.90 26.13
CA ASN A 175 41.38 -36.79 27.42
C ASN A 175 42.01 -37.86 28.35
N PRO A 176 41.69 -37.99 29.66
CA PRO A 176 41.19 -37.03 30.66
C PRO A 176 41.96 -37.14 32.01
N ALA A 177 41.88 -36.13 32.88
CA ALA A 177 42.22 -36.31 34.30
C ALA A 177 41.34 -35.44 35.21
N GLU A 178 40.31 -36.07 35.78
CA GLU A 178 39.61 -35.71 37.03
C GLU A 178 40.22 -36.58 38.17
N PRO A 179 39.83 -36.47 39.47
CA PRO A 179 39.23 -35.38 40.25
C PRO A 179 39.93 -35.16 41.63
N GLY A 180 39.56 -34.11 42.37
CA GLY A 180 39.77 -34.06 43.84
C GLY A 180 39.52 -32.70 44.52
N PRO A 181 38.94 -32.65 45.74
CA PRO A 181 37.98 -31.64 46.20
C PRO A 181 38.62 -30.54 47.10
N ILE A 182 37.95 -29.43 47.45
CA ILE A 182 37.16 -29.21 48.69
C ILE A 182 36.48 -27.81 48.61
N ALA A 183 35.26 -27.71 49.16
CA ALA A 183 34.32 -26.57 49.22
C ALA A 183 34.67 -25.49 50.30
N PRO A 184 33.74 -24.62 50.78
CA PRO A 184 32.98 -23.52 50.14
C PRO A 184 33.03 -22.16 50.90
N ALA A 185 32.36 -21.14 50.32
CA ALA A 185 31.70 -19.97 50.94
C ALA A 185 32.51 -18.76 51.44
N ALA A 186 32.22 -17.57 50.86
CA ALA A 186 32.01 -16.31 51.59
C ALA A 186 31.44 -15.17 50.71
N VAL A 187 30.16 -14.89 50.95
CA VAL A 187 29.46 -13.59 51.07
C VAL A 187 29.94 -12.30 50.35
N ALA A 188 28.93 -11.65 49.75
CA ALA A 188 28.60 -10.22 49.78
C ALA A 188 29.33 -9.23 48.85
N ALA A 189 28.57 -8.71 47.88
CA ALA A 189 28.32 -7.27 47.78
C ALA A 189 27.05 -6.99 46.93
N VAL A 190 26.06 -6.41 47.60
CA VAL A 190 24.89 -5.76 47.01
C VAL A 190 25.37 -4.50 46.27
N VAL A 191 24.99 -4.35 45.00
CA VAL A 191 24.96 -3.04 44.34
C VAL A 191 23.57 -2.84 43.76
N VAL A 192 22.88 -1.87 44.34
CA VAL A 192 21.60 -1.33 43.89
C VAL A 192 21.85 -0.31 42.79
N ALA A 193 20.99 -0.34 41.76
CA ALA A 193 20.58 0.73 40.82
C ALA A 193 20.93 0.47 39.34
N PRO A 194 20.13 0.98 38.39
CA PRO A 194 18.67 1.13 38.37
C PRO A 194 18.04 0.30 37.24
N ALA A 195 16.71 0.13 37.30
CA ALA A 195 15.93 -0.34 36.17
C ALA A 195 16.14 0.58 34.96
N VAL A 196 16.78 0.07 33.92
CA VAL A 196 16.62 0.56 32.55
C VAL A 196 15.72 -0.41 31.82
N THR A 197 14.49 0.05 31.62
CA THR A 197 13.60 -0.37 30.55
C THR A 197 14.33 -0.31 29.21
N ASP A 198 14.78 -1.45 28.70
CA ASP A 198 15.23 -1.62 27.31
C ASP A 198 14.59 -2.88 26.67
N GLU A 199 13.36 -3.19 27.06
CA GLU A 199 12.51 -4.13 26.33
C GLU A 199 11.83 -3.42 25.15
N ALA A 200 12.59 -3.10 24.10
CA ALA A 200 12.07 -2.86 22.73
C ALA A 200 13.15 -2.81 21.60
N SER A 201 14.40 -3.18 21.87
CA SER A 201 15.51 -3.10 20.88
C SER A 201 15.83 -4.42 20.16
N THR A 202 14.94 -5.41 20.16
CA THR A 202 15.19 -6.64 19.40
C THR A 202 15.17 -6.37 17.88
N ALA A 203 16.38 -6.38 17.31
CA ALA A 203 16.73 -6.70 15.93
C ALA A 203 16.88 -5.54 14.91
N CYS A 204 17.45 -4.40 15.29
CA CYS A 204 18.19 -3.61 14.31
C CYS A 204 19.62 -4.14 14.19
N PRO A 205 20.12 -4.43 12.98
CA PRO A 205 21.51 -4.79 12.76
C PRO A 205 22.43 -3.71 13.34
N VAL A 206 23.52 -4.13 13.99
CA VAL A 206 24.54 -3.22 14.54
C VAL A 206 25.10 -2.35 13.41
N GLU A 207 25.34 -1.06 13.70
CA GLU A 207 25.90 -0.10 12.76
C GLU A 207 27.34 -0.52 12.36
N GLU A 208 27.47 -1.30 11.29
CA GLU A 208 28.74 -1.72 10.72
C GLU A 208 28.83 -1.20 9.28
N SER A 209 29.85 -0.38 9.00
CA SER A 209 30.13 0.28 7.71
C SER A 209 29.01 1.22 7.21
N ILE A 210 29.25 2.52 7.38
CA ILE A 210 28.33 3.59 7.02
C ILE A 210 28.72 4.16 5.66
N ILE A 211 27.78 4.14 4.71
CA ILE A 211 27.91 4.86 3.43
C ILE A 211 27.05 6.10 3.49
N SER A 212 27.59 7.28 3.13
CA SER A 212 26.76 8.46 2.89
C SER A 212 26.36 8.55 1.42
N TYR A 213 25.12 8.91 1.16
CA TYR A 213 24.57 9.18 -0.16
C TYR A 213 23.80 10.50 -0.15
N LYS A 214 24.17 11.36 -1.10
CA LYS A 214 23.48 12.62 -1.39
C LYS A 214 22.98 12.61 -2.83
N PRO A 215 21.66 12.79 -3.07
CA PRO A 215 21.12 12.88 -4.42
C PRO A 215 21.69 14.08 -5.18
N ASP A 216 22.09 13.87 -6.44
CA ASP A 216 22.59 14.95 -7.30
C ASP A 216 21.44 15.79 -7.88
N ALA A 217 20.38 15.13 -8.36
CA ALA A 217 19.21 15.78 -8.98
C ALA A 217 17.90 15.32 -8.31
N PRO A 218 17.58 15.80 -7.10
CA PRO A 218 16.38 15.36 -6.37
C PRO A 218 15.09 15.80 -7.08
N ARG A 219 14.11 14.88 -7.14
CA ARG A 219 12.81 15.09 -7.80
C ARG A 219 11.64 15.18 -6.82
N LYS A 220 11.87 14.83 -5.56
CA LYS A 220 10.87 14.85 -4.48
C LYS A 220 11.48 15.45 -3.22
N ALA A 221 10.60 15.87 -2.30
CA ALA A 221 11.00 16.28 -0.96
C ALA A 221 11.78 15.16 -0.24
N ALA A 222 12.60 15.57 0.72
CA ALA A 222 13.41 14.68 1.55
C ALA A 222 12.68 14.24 2.83
N ASP A 223 11.36 14.00 2.76
CA ASP A 223 10.49 13.70 3.91
C ASP A 223 10.20 12.20 4.09
N MET A 224 10.68 11.35 3.17
CA MET A 224 10.46 9.91 3.20
C MET A 224 11.59 9.15 2.50
N VAL A 225 11.87 7.96 3.02
CA VAL A 225 12.67 6.92 2.37
C VAL A 225 11.75 5.76 1.99
N TYR A 226 11.88 5.26 0.76
CA TYR A 226 11.20 4.04 0.33
C TYR A 226 12.23 2.93 0.13
N VAL A 227 11.97 1.76 0.69
CA VAL A 227 12.88 0.61 0.63
C VAL A 227 12.10 -0.60 0.11
N GLN A 228 12.58 -1.19 -0.98
CA GLN A 228 12.06 -2.44 -1.51
C GLN A 228 13.01 -3.59 -1.19
N VAL A 229 12.47 -4.67 -0.67
CA VAL A 229 13.27 -5.78 -0.15
C VAL A 229 13.26 -6.94 -1.14
N LYS A 230 14.42 -7.60 -1.35
CA LYS A 230 14.54 -8.80 -2.19
C LYS A 230 14.41 -10.09 -1.39
N SER A 231 14.68 -10.07 -0.08
CA SER A 231 14.62 -11.22 0.83
C SER A 231 14.07 -10.82 2.19
N LYS A 232 13.23 -11.67 2.82
CA LYS A 232 12.57 -11.37 4.09
C LYS A 232 13.55 -10.86 5.14
N GLN A 233 13.38 -9.62 5.60
CA GLN A 233 14.27 -9.02 6.60
C GLN A 233 13.59 -7.87 7.35
N VAL A 234 14.17 -7.50 8.48
CA VAL A 234 13.83 -6.29 9.22
C VAL A 234 14.63 -5.12 8.66
N ILE A 235 13.94 -4.01 8.40
CA ILE A 235 14.55 -2.72 8.05
C ILE A 235 14.34 -1.78 9.23
N CYS A 236 15.40 -1.11 9.66
CA CYS A 236 15.32 -0.01 10.61
C CYS A 236 15.70 1.30 9.94
N VAL A 237 14.86 2.32 10.09
CA VAL A 237 15.15 3.66 9.58
C VAL A 237 15.08 4.67 10.72
N GLY A 238 16.22 5.24 11.05
CA GLY A 238 16.35 6.38 11.95
C GLY A 238 16.25 7.68 11.18
N ASP A 239 15.62 8.69 11.75
CA ASP A 239 15.58 10.04 11.20
C ASP A 239 16.42 11.02 12.04
N ALA A 240 16.55 12.27 11.57
CA ALA A 240 17.27 13.32 12.28
C ALA A 240 16.64 13.73 13.62
N SER A 241 15.38 13.35 13.87
CA SER A 241 14.69 13.60 15.13
C SER A 241 15.01 12.52 16.17
N GLY A 242 15.82 11.52 15.82
CA GLY A 242 16.12 10.37 16.66
C GLY A 242 15.01 9.32 16.67
N LYS A 243 14.00 9.44 15.81
CA LYS A 243 12.91 8.47 15.73
C LYS A 243 13.36 7.27 14.88
N LEU A 244 13.43 6.11 15.52
CA LEU A 244 13.73 4.85 14.86
C LEU A 244 12.42 4.13 14.49
N GLN A 245 12.29 3.72 13.23
CA GLN A 245 11.14 2.98 12.71
C GLN A 245 11.60 1.63 12.18
N ASN A 246 11.08 0.55 12.78
CA ASN A 246 11.45 -0.82 12.44
C ASN A 246 10.27 -1.51 11.74
N LYS A 247 10.53 -2.14 10.60
CA LYS A 247 9.50 -2.88 9.88
C LYS A 247 10.06 -4.17 9.30
N MET A 248 9.41 -5.28 9.60
CA MET A 248 9.61 -6.55 8.90
C MET A 248 8.98 -6.44 7.51
N VAL A 249 9.72 -6.75 6.47
CA VAL A 249 9.25 -6.66 5.07
C VAL A 249 9.53 -7.98 4.36
N GLU A 250 8.52 -8.48 3.66
CA GLU A 250 8.59 -9.71 2.88
C GLU A 250 9.28 -9.48 1.51
N PRO A 251 9.83 -10.53 0.87
CA PRO A 251 10.46 -10.43 -0.45
C PRO A 251 9.53 -9.79 -1.49
N GLY A 252 10.06 -8.88 -2.30
CA GLY A 252 9.33 -8.17 -3.35
C GLY A 252 8.44 -7.02 -2.86
N VAL A 253 8.21 -6.92 -1.55
CA VAL A 253 7.38 -5.87 -0.93
C VAL A 253 8.24 -4.66 -0.58
N GLY A 254 7.66 -3.47 -0.72
CA GLY A 254 8.28 -2.21 -0.30
C GLY A 254 7.68 -1.63 0.97
N ALA A 255 8.49 -0.85 1.68
CA ALA A 255 8.10 -0.10 2.86
C ALA A 255 8.54 1.36 2.75
N SER A 256 7.64 2.26 3.15
CA SER A 256 7.90 3.69 3.27
C SER A 256 8.15 4.06 4.73
N PHE A 257 9.16 4.91 4.95
CA PHE A 257 9.53 5.45 6.25
C PHE A 257 9.54 6.97 6.15
N TYR A 258 8.65 7.62 6.88
CA TYR A 258 8.50 9.09 6.86
C TYR A 258 9.26 9.71 8.02
N GLY A 259 9.91 10.84 7.79
CA GLY A 259 10.68 11.53 8.83
C GLY A 259 11.40 12.75 8.29
N LYS A 260 12.40 13.21 9.04
CA LYS A 260 13.26 14.33 8.63
C LYS A 260 14.66 13.83 8.26
N PRO A 261 15.26 14.36 7.18
CA PRO A 261 16.62 13.99 6.80
C PRO A 261 17.63 14.65 7.76
N PRO A 262 18.84 14.09 7.90
CA PRO A 262 19.33 12.86 7.28
C PRO A 262 18.64 11.59 7.83
N PHE A 263 18.47 10.59 6.98
CA PHE A 263 17.99 9.27 7.39
C PHE A 263 19.15 8.30 7.54
N LYS A 264 19.09 7.45 8.56
CA LYS A 264 19.98 6.30 8.76
C LYS A 264 19.19 5.03 8.49
N VAL A 265 19.52 4.32 7.41
CA VAL A 265 18.89 3.06 7.02
C VAL A 265 19.81 1.91 7.42
N LEU A 266 19.31 1.01 8.25
CA LEU A 266 20.00 -0.19 8.71
C LEU A 266 19.27 -1.43 8.19
N THR A 267 20.01 -2.31 7.53
CA THR A 267 19.50 -3.54 6.93
C THR A 267 20.46 -4.70 7.16
N ALA A 268 20.02 -5.94 6.91
CA ALA A 268 20.90 -7.11 6.97
C ALA A 268 22.01 -7.08 5.89
N GLY A 269 21.82 -6.30 4.83
CA GLY A 269 22.73 -6.08 3.72
C GLY A 269 22.10 -5.16 2.67
N LEU A 270 22.85 -4.19 2.15
CA LEU A 270 22.32 -3.24 1.17
C LEU A 270 22.14 -3.87 -0.23
N ASN A 271 22.83 -4.96 -0.55
CA ASN A 271 22.65 -5.73 -1.79
C ASN A 271 21.25 -6.38 -1.92
N GLN A 272 20.62 -6.69 -0.77
CA GLN A 272 19.31 -7.30 -0.67
C GLN A 272 18.15 -6.30 -0.69
N VAL A 273 18.44 -4.99 -0.78
CA VAL A 273 17.43 -3.94 -0.80
C VAL A 273 17.65 -2.94 -1.92
N ASP A 274 16.57 -2.39 -2.45
CA ASP A 274 16.59 -1.24 -3.32
C ASP A 274 16.05 -0.04 -2.54
N VAL A 275 16.92 0.92 -2.26
CA VAL A 275 16.57 2.15 -1.51
C VAL A 275 16.28 3.27 -2.50
N PHE A 276 15.21 4.04 -2.25
CA PHE A 276 14.82 5.20 -3.03
C PHE A 276 14.67 6.42 -2.10
N PHE A 277 15.29 7.52 -2.50
CA PHE A 277 15.29 8.76 -1.73
C PHE A 277 15.21 9.97 -2.65
N GLN A 278 14.40 10.96 -2.28
CA GLN A 278 14.11 12.16 -3.10
C GLN A 278 13.73 11.86 -4.57
N GLY A 279 13.03 10.74 -4.80
CA GLY A 279 12.58 10.32 -6.13
C GLY A 279 13.63 9.64 -7.01
N LEU A 280 14.80 9.29 -6.46
CA LEU A 280 15.86 8.57 -7.16
C LEU A 280 16.18 7.24 -6.47
N LYS A 281 16.59 6.23 -7.24
CA LYS A 281 17.18 5.00 -6.70
C LYS A 281 18.58 5.32 -6.19
N VAL A 282 18.83 5.05 -4.92
CA VAL A 282 20.12 5.28 -4.27
C VAL A 282 21.16 4.35 -4.87
N ARG A 283 22.28 4.92 -5.32
CA ARG A 283 23.41 4.16 -5.83
C ARG A 283 24.35 3.87 -4.67
N LEU A 284 24.53 2.59 -4.37
CA LEU A 284 25.37 2.12 -3.28
C LEU A 284 26.82 2.07 -3.73
N SER A 285 27.70 2.82 -3.06
CA SER A 285 29.15 2.74 -3.34
C SER A 285 29.75 1.40 -2.91
N ASN A 286 29.18 0.76 -1.88
CA ASN A 286 29.55 -0.59 -1.44
C ASN A 286 28.28 -1.38 -1.06
N PRO A 287 27.86 -2.36 -1.89
CA PRO A 287 26.62 -3.09 -1.69
C PRO A 287 26.66 -4.06 -0.49
N ASN A 288 27.84 -4.36 0.07
CA ASN A 288 27.99 -5.28 1.20
C ASN A 288 27.86 -4.59 2.57
N SER A 289 27.72 -3.26 2.59
CA SER A 289 27.46 -2.53 3.82
C SER A 289 26.06 -2.82 4.36
N LYS A 290 25.89 -2.60 5.66
CA LYS A 290 24.62 -2.80 6.38
C LYS A 290 23.94 -1.48 6.75
N ALA A 291 24.67 -0.36 6.68
CA ALA A 291 24.20 0.96 7.06
C ALA A 291 24.39 2.00 5.95
N LEU A 292 23.37 2.84 5.74
CA LEU A 292 23.34 3.89 4.73
C LEU A 292 22.78 5.18 5.34
N ILE A 293 23.52 6.28 5.21
CA ILE A 293 23.07 7.62 5.53
C ILE A 293 22.59 8.30 4.26
N LEU A 294 21.38 8.85 4.31
CA LEU A 294 20.76 9.59 3.22
C LEU A 294 20.71 11.07 3.60
N GLU A 295 21.50 11.87 2.91
CA GLU A 295 21.56 13.31 3.09
C GLU A 295 20.64 14.01 2.09
N ALA A 296 19.86 14.97 2.57
CA ALA A 296 18.99 15.75 1.70
C ALA A 296 19.81 16.65 0.75
N SER A 297 19.38 16.69 -0.50
CA SER A 297 19.79 17.66 -1.50
C SER A 297 18.64 18.61 -1.79
N GLU A 298 18.96 19.86 -2.10
CA GLU A 298 17.95 20.88 -2.37
C GLU A 298 17.23 20.60 -3.69
N VAL A 299 15.90 20.55 -3.64
CA VAL A 299 15.10 20.43 -4.86
C VAL A 299 15.06 21.80 -5.52
N LEU A 300 15.71 21.93 -6.68
CA LEU A 300 15.52 23.05 -7.59
C LEU A 300 14.09 23.00 -8.13
N ALA A 301 13.13 23.47 -7.33
CA ALA A 301 11.79 23.72 -7.83
C ALA A 301 11.87 24.91 -8.79
N PRO A 302 11.23 24.87 -9.98
CA PRO A 302 10.87 26.12 -10.63
C PRO A 302 9.98 26.89 -9.65
N ALA A 303 10.28 28.17 -9.44
CA ALA A 303 9.50 29.05 -8.59
C ALA A 303 8.03 28.94 -9.01
N VAL A 304 7.22 28.29 -8.16
CA VAL A 304 5.77 28.35 -8.33
C VAL A 304 5.38 29.73 -7.83
N ASP A 305 5.36 30.68 -8.75
CA ASP A 305 4.68 31.95 -8.54
C ASP A 305 3.27 31.63 -8.05
N ARG A 306 3.04 31.91 -6.76
CA ARG A 306 1.71 32.06 -6.19
C ARG A 306 1.16 33.38 -6.69
N THR A 307 0.82 33.47 -7.97
CA THR A 307 0.01 34.56 -8.49
C THR A 307 -1.43 34.09 -8.62
N ASP A 308 -2.22 34.58 -7.65
CA ASP A 308 -3.54 35.16 -7.88
C ASP A 308 -4.61 34.27 -8.52
N SER A 309 -5.37 33.58 -7.67
CA SER A 309 -6.74 33.15 -8.00
C SER A 309 -7.68 33.53 -6.85
N GLN A 310 -7.63 34.81 -6.47
CA GLN A 310 -8.57 35.43 -5.52
C GLN A 310 -9.36 36.59 -6.15
N LEU A 311 -9.29 36.82 -7.46
CA LEU A 311 -10.09 37.85 -8.12
C LEU A 311 -10.54 37.44 -9.55
N ARG A 312 -11.63 36.68 -9.66
CA ARG A 312 -12.80 36.99 -10.50
C ARG A 312 -13.83 35.87 -10.53
#